data_AF-A0A485JEC6-F1
#
_entry.id   AF-A0A485JEC6-F1
#
_cell.length_a   1.000
_cell.length_b   1.000
_cell.length_c   1.000
_cell.angle_alpha   90.00
_cell.angle_beta   90.00
_cell.angle_gamma   90.00
#
_symmetry.space_group_name_H-M   'P 1'
#
loop_
_entity.id
_entity.type
_entity.pdbx_description
1 polymer ?
#
loop_
_entity_poly.entity_id
_entity_poly.type
_entity_poly.pdbx_seq_one_letter_code
_entity_poly.pdbx_strand_id
1 'polypeptide(L)'
;MFAGRLENLTPPHNPLDVLAQQTVAAAAMDALQADEWYSRVRRAAPWKDLPRRVFDATLDMLSGRYPSGDFSAFRPKLVWNRETGILTARPGAQLLAVTSGGTIPDRGMYSVLLPEGEEQAGSRRVGELDEEMVYESRVNDIITLGATSWRIQQITRDQVIVTPAPGRSARLPFWRGEGNGRPAELGEMIGDFLHLLADGAFFSGTIPPWLAEENTIANIQGLIDEQRNATGIVPGSRHLVLERCRDEIGDWRIILHSPYGRRVHEPWALAIAGRIHALWGADASVVASDDGIVARIPDTDGKLPDAAIFCLNQKSCCKLSARR
;
A
#
# COMPACT_ATOMS: atom_id res chain seq x y z
N MET A 1 11.15 -0.14 22.33
CA MET A 1 12.58 0.02 22.02
C MET A 1 13.50 -0.45 23.15
N PHE A 2 13.38 0.05 24.40
CA PHE A 2 14.33 -0.29 25.50
C PHE A 2 14.39 -1.77 25.92
N ALA A 3 13.32 -2.53 25.73
CA ALA A 3 13.31 -3.97 25.97
C ALA A 3 13.92 -4.79 24.81
N GLY A 4 14.51 -4.14 23.80
CA GLY A 4 15.14 -4.81 22.65
C GLY A 4 14.17 -5.55 21.72
N ARG A 5 12.86 -5.37 21.89
CA ARG A 5 11.84 -5.92 20.99
C ARG A 5 11.84 -5.12 19.68
N LEU A 6 12.42 -5.70 18.64
CA LEU A 6 12.50 -5.19 17.28
C LEU A 6 11.70 -6.10 16.35
N GLU A 7 11.32 -5.57 15.20
CA GLU A 7 10.55 -6.27 14.17
C GLU A 7 11.36 -7.42 13.56
N ASN A 8 10.68 -8.53 13.29
CA ASN A 8 11.28 -9.60 12.50
C ASN A 8 11.50 -9.16 11.05
N LEU A 9 12.75 -9.28 10.57
CA LEU A 9 13.08 -9.07 9.17
C LEU A 9 12.76 -10.33 8.37
N THR A 10 11.89 -10.20 7.36
CA THR A 10 11.58 -11.28 6.41
C THR A 10 12.11 -10.91 5.04
N PRO A 11 13.28 -11.43 4.62
CA PRO A 11 13.81 -11.18 3.29
C PRO A 11 12.84 -11.66 2.20
N PRO A 12 12.72 -10.94 1.06
CA PRO A 12 11.93 -11.41 -0.06
C PRO A 12 12.43 -12.75 -0.59
N HIS A 13 11.51 -13.66 -0.92
CA HIS A 13 11.81 -14.93 -1.54
C HIS A 13 11.56 -14.87 -3.04
N ASN A 14 12.55 -15.29 -3.82
CA ASN A 14 12.51 -15.34 -5.28
C ASN A 14 12.08 -14.02 -5.97
N PRO A 15 12.71 -12.85 -5.68
CA PRO A 15 12.41 -11.62 -6.41
C PRO A 15 12.85 -11.77 -7.88
N LEU A 16 11.90 -12.01 -8.78
CA LEU A 16 12.16 -12.38 -10.18
C LEU A 16 12.53 -11.17 -11.05
N ASP A 17 12.07 -9.99 -10.67
CA ASP A 17 12.46 -8.70 -11.21
C ASP A 17 13.96 -8.43 -11.00
N VAL A 18 14.44 -8.60 -9.77
CA VAL A 18 15.86 -8.46 -9.42
C VAL A 18 16.68 -9.54 -10.12
N LEU A 19 16.18 -10.79 -10.18
CA LEU A 19 16.81 -11.85 -10.96
C LEU A 19 16.94 -11.47 -12.43
N ALA A 20 15.89 -10.90 -13.03
CA ALA A 20 15.89 -10.51 -14.42
C ALA A 20 16.93 -9.41 -14.69
N GLN A 21 16.97 -8.38 -13.85
CA GLN A 21 17.96 -7.31 -13.91
C GLN A 21 19.39 -7.85 -13.82
N GLN A 22 19.66 -8.71 -12.83
CA GLN A 22 21.00 -9.31 -12.64
C GLN A 22 21.39 -10.25 -13.78
N THR A 23 20.42 -10.97 -14.36
CA THR A 23 20.66 -11.84 -15.52
C THR A 23 21.05 -11.03 -16.76
N VAL A 24 20.36 -9.91 -17.01
CA VAL A 24 20.71 -9.00 -18.11
C VAL A 24 22.10 -8.40 -17.90
N ALA A 25 22.41 -7.96 -16.68
CA ALA A 25 23.72 -7.43 -16.33
C ALA A 25 24.85 -8.47 -16.55
N ALA A 26 24.65 -9.71 -16.07
CA ALA A 26 25.63 -10.77 -16.23
C ALA A 26 25.85 -11.16 -17.71
N ALA A 27 24.77 -11.30 -18.47
CA ALA A 27 24.83 -11.66 -19.90
C ALA A 27 25.34 -10.53 -20.81
N ALA A 28 25.33 -9.29 -20.31
CA ALA A 28 25.92 -8.15 -20.99
C ALA A 28 27.46 -8.11 -20.89
N MET A 29 28.04 -8.82 -19.93
CA MET A 29 29.49 -8.95 -19.79
C MET A 29 30.01 -10.10 -20.63
N ASP A 30 29.40 -11.28 -20.50
CA ASP A 30 29.80 -12.50 -21.21
C ASP A 30 28.59 -13.38 -21.53
N ALA A 31 28.73 -14.27 -22.52
CA ALA A 31 27.72 -15.29 -22.78
C ALA A 31 27.59 -16.23 -21.57
N LEU A 32 26.36 -16.54 -21.15
CA LEU A 32 26.11 -17.38 -19.97
C LEU A 32 25.57 -18.74 -20.39
N GLN A 33 26.06 -19.80 -19.75
CA GLN A 33 25.36 -21.08 -19.74
C GLN A 33 24.18 -21.04 -18.76
N ALA A 34 22.96 -21.29 -19.24
CA ALA A 34 21.74 -21.11 -18.44
C ALA A 34 21.72 -21.99 -17.17
N ASP A 35 22.20 -23.24 -17.27
CA ASP A 35 22.24 -24.18 -16.15
C ASP A 35 23.30 -23.79 -15.10
N GLU A 36 24.45 -23.29 -15.54
CA GLU A 36 25.49 -22.77 -14.65
C GLU A 36 25.04 -21.48 -13.96
N TRP A 37 24.36 -20.60 -14.69
CA TRP A 37 23.77 -19.38 -14.14
C TRP A 37 22.71 -19.71 -13.09
N TYR A 38 21.80 -20.64 -13.37
CA TYR A 38 20.82 -21.13 -12.40
C TYR A 38 21.49 -21.65 -11.12
N SER A 39 22.52 -22.48 -11.28
CA SER A 39 23.30 -23.01 -10.15
C SER A 39 23.97 -21.91 -9.34
N ARG A 40 24.48 -20.86 -10.00
CA ARG A 40 25.09 -19.69 -9.35
C ARG A 40 24.06 -18.86 -8.60
N VAL A 41 22.91 -18.58 -9.19
CA VAL A 41 21.79 -17.82 -8.59
C VAL A 41 21.30 -18.48 -7.31
N ARG A 42 21.14 -19.81 -7.31
CA ARG A 42 20.67 -20.57 -6.14
C ARG A 42 21.63 -20.57 -4.93
N ARG A 43 22.87 -20.08 -5.09
CA ARG A 43 23.78 -19.89 -3.96
C ARG A 43 23.42 -18.65 -3.13
N ALA A 44 22.68 -17.70 -3.69
CA ALA A 44 22.23 -16.51 -2.97
C ALA A 44 20.95 -16.79 -2.18
N ALA A 45 20.87 -16.25 -0.95
CA ALA A 45 19.79 -16.55 0.00
C ALA A 45 18.37 -16.32 -0.54
N PRO A 46 18.06 -15.23 -1.29
CA PRO A 46 16.70 -14.99 -1.80
C PRO A 46 16.21 -16.07 -2.79
N TRP A 47 17.12 -16.72 -3.52
CA TRP A 47 16.80 -17.68 -4.58
C TRP A 47 17.23 -19.12 -4.25
N LYS A 48 17.58 -19.43 -2.99
CA LYS A 48 18.03 -20.79 -2.59
C LYS A 48 17.06 -21.90 -3.00
N ASP A 49 15.76 -21.59 -2.94
CA ASP A 49 14.65 -22.50 -3.26
C ASP A 49 13.97 -22.15 -4.59
N LEU A 50 14.63 -21.38 -5.47
CA LEU A 50 14.06 -20.95 -6.76
C LEU A 50 13.71 -22.17 -7.64
N PRO A 51 12.43 -22.40 -7.96
CA PRO A 51 12.04 -23.50 -8.82
C PRO A 51 12.57 -23.31 -10.24
N ARG A 52 13.14 -24.35 -10.83
CA ARG A 52 13.72 -24.28 -12.19
C ARG A 52 12.74 -23.73 -13.23
N ARG A 53 11.49 -24.19 -13.18
CA ARG A 53 10.41 -23.70 -14.07
C ARG A 53 10.20 -22.19 -14.02
N VAL A 54 10.41 -21.58 -12.85
CA VAL A 54 10.22 -20.14 -12.64
C VAL A 54 11.42 -19.38 -13.19
N PHE A 55 12.64 -19.88 -12.95
CA PHE A 55 13.86 -19.35 -13.57
C PHE A 55 13.77 -19.36 -15.11
N ASP A 56 13.39 -20.50 -15.70
CA ASP A 56 13.24 -20.61 -17.15
C ASP A 56 12.15 -19.65 -17.69
N ALA A 57 11.04 -19.50 -16.97
CA ALA A 57 10.00 -18.53 -17.35
C ALA A 57 10.50 -17.08 -17.35
N THR A 58 11.38 -16.71 -16.40
CA THR A 58 12.05 -15.40 -16.41
C THR A 58 12.96 -15.22 -17.62
N LEU A 59 13.70 -16.26 -18.03
CA LEU A 59 14.52 -16.23 -19.24
C LEU A 59 13.68 -16.17 -20.53
N ASP A 60 12.57 -16.91 -20.58
CA ASP A 60 11.59 -16.87 -21.68
C ASP A 60 11.11 -15.43 -21.90
N MET A 61 10.67 -14.76 -20.83
CA MET A 61 10.27 -13.36 -20.87
C MET A 61 11.41 -12.44 -21.39
N LEU A 62 12.63 -12.59 -20.86
CA LEU A 62 13.78 -11.78 -21.27
C LEU A 62 14.21 -11.99 -22.73
N SER A 63 13.93 -13.18 -23.27
CA SER A 63 14.19 -13.57 -24.65
C SER A 63 13.04 -13.27 -25.62
N GLY A 64 11.91 -12.77 -25.12
CA GLY A 64 10.79 -12.28 -25.92
C GLY A 64 9.71 -13.32 -26.18
N ARG A 65 9.68 -14.39 -25.39
CA ARG A 65 8.65 -15.42 -25.46
C ARG A 65 7.58 -15.13 -24.41
N TYR A 66 6.49 -14.51 -24.85
CA TYR A 66 5.36 -14.16 -23.99
C TYR A 66 4.18 -15.12 -24.18
N PRO A 67 3.38 -15.38 -23.13
CA PRO A 67 2.17 -16.20 -23.26
C PRO A 67 1.06 -15.55 -24.10
N SER A 68 1.04 -14.22 -24.23
CA SER A 68 0.01 -13.46 -24.98
C SER A 68 0.61 -12.30 -25.79
N GLY A 69 -0.18 -11.78 -26.75
CA GLY A 69 0.18 -10.63 -27.59
C GLY A 69 0.14 -9.28 -26.87
N ASP A 70 -0.41 -9.23 -25.65
CA ASP A 70 -0.48 -8.01 -24.82
C ASP A 70 0.92 -7.51 -24.44
N PHE A 71 1.93 -8.38 -24.55
CA PHE A 71 3.32 -8.10 -24.24
C PHE A 71 4.15 -7.69 -25.47
N SER A 72 3.52 -7.46 -26.62
CA SER A 72 4.23 -7.03 -27.86
C SER A 72 5.01 -5.72 -27.72
N ALA A 73 4.64 -4.87 -26.75
CA ALA A 73 5.37 -3.64 -26.43
C ALA A 73 6.73 -3.90 -25.73
N PHE A 74 6.94 -5.08 -25.14
CA PHE A 74 8.17 -5.40 -24.41
C PHE A 74 9.28 -5.81 -25.37
N ARG A 75 10.38 -5.05 -25.34
CA ARG A 75 11.57 -5.35 -26.13
C ARG A 75 12.44 -6.38 -25.40
N PRO A 76 12.66 -7.58 -25.94
CA PRO A 76 13.53 -8.57 -25.32
C PRO A 76 14.97 -8.05 -25.23
N LYS A 77 15.63 -8.42 -24.14
CA LYS A 77 16.98 -7.95 -23.77
C LYS A 77 18.06 -8.99 -24.02
N LEU A 78 17.67 -10.26 -24.09
CA LEU A 78 18.56 -11.39 -24.28
C LEU A 78 18.17 -12.21 -25.52
N VAL A 79 19.10 -13.01 -26.01
CA VAL A 79 18.84 -14.13 -26.92
C VAL A 79 19.16 -15.41 -26.15
N TRP A 80 18.27 -16.40 -26.21
CA TRP A 80 18.50 -17.71 -25.59
C TRP A 80 18.50 -18.81 -26.65
N ASN A 81 19.67 -19.40 -26.90
CA ASN A 81 19.78 -20.60 -27.72
C ASN A 81 19.42 -21.84 -26.87
N ARG A 82 18.31 -22.50 -27.19
CA ARG A 82 17.80 -23.66 -26.45
C ARG A 82 18.55 -24.95 -26.72
N GLU A 83 19.17 -25.06 -27.88
CA GLU A 83 19.96 -26.25 -28.24
C GLU A 83 21.28 -26.27 -27.47
N THR A 84 21.92 -25.10 -27.32
CA THR A 84 23.21 -24.98 -26.66
C THR A 84 23.13 -24.54 -25.19
N GLY A 85 21.97 -24.05 -24.75
CA GLY A 85 21.77 -23.49 -23.40
C GLY A 85 22.34 -22.08 -23.20
N ILE A 86 22.88 -21.45 -24.25
CA ILE A 86 23.64 -20.19 -24.15
C ILE A 86 22.70 -18.98 -24.19
N LEU A 87 22.87 -18.07 -23.23
CA LEU A 87 22.25 -16.75 -23.15
C LEU A 87 23.25 -15.67 -23.60
N THR A 88 22.82 -14.75 -24.47
CA THR A 88 23.63 -13.61 -24.93
C THR A 88 22.91 -12.28 -24.85
N ALA A 89 23.72 -11.25 -24.59
CA ALA A 89 23.46 -9.82 -24.75
C ALA A 89 22.77 -9.41 -26.08
N ARG A 90 21.59 -8.76 -26.08
CA ARG A 90 21.19 -7.95 -27.24
C ARG A 90 21.87 -6.57 -27.19
N PRO A 91 22.03 -5.87 -28.34
CA PRO A 91 22.58 -4.52 -28.37
C PRO A 91 21.86 -3.58 -27.40
N GLY A 92 22.63 -2.84 -26.59
CA GLY A 92 22.13 -1.90 -25.59
C GLY A 92 21.80 -2.50 -24.22
N ALA A 93 21.92 -3.82 -24.02
CA ALA A 93 21.68 -4.47 -22.72
C ALA A 93 22.64 -3.98 -21.62
N GLN A 94 23.91 -3.75 -21.94
CA GLN A 94 24.89 -3.22 -20.98
C GLN A 94 24.51 -1.81 -20.51
N LEU A 95 24.21 -0.91 -21.45
CA LEU A 95 23.79 0.46 -21.14
C LEU A 95 22.54 0.45 -20.24
N LEU A 96 21.55 -0.38 -20.59
CA LEU A 96 20.35 -0.56 -19.78
C LEU A 96 20.66 -1.03 -18.36
N ALA A 97 21.56 -2.01 -18.20
CA ALA A 97 21.91 -2.54 -16.89
C ALA A 97 22.56 -1.47 -16.00
N VAL A 98 23.52 -0.70 -16.54
CA VAL A 98 24.26 0.31 -15.77
C VAL A 98 23.44 1.57 -15.48
N THR A 99 22.47 1.93 -16.33
CA THR A 99 21.61 3.11 -16.11
C THR A 99 20.29 2.78 -15.40
N SER A 100 20.09 1.53 -14.95
CA SER A 100 18.83 1.10 -14.32
C SER A 100 18.58 1.63 -12.90
N GLY A 101 19.56 2.27 -12.25
CA GLY A 101 19.41 2.85 -10.90
C GLY A 101 19.41 1.82 -9.76
N GLY A 102 19.41 0.51 -10.06
CA GLY A 102 19.47 -0.55 -9.06
C GLY A 102 18.08 -1.11 -8.73
N THR A 103 17.80 -1.31 -7.43
CA THR A 103 16.54 -1.92 -6.94
C THR A 103 15.66 -0.96 -6.17
N ILE A 104 16.11 0.28 -5.98
CA ILE A 104 15.29 1.35 -5.40
C ILE A 104 14.36 1.82 -6.52
N PRO A 105 13.03 1.69 -6.38
CA PRO A 105 12.11 2.11 -7.42
C PRO A 105 12.12 3.64 -7.54
N ASP A 106 12.03 4.14 -8.77
CA ASP A 106 11.63 5.52 -9.00
C ASP A 106 10.19 5.68 -8.49
N ARG A 107 9.98 6.52 -7.48
CA ARG A 107 8.64 6.87 -6.99
C ARG A 107 8.40 8.35 -7.21
N GLY A 108 7.25 8.68 -7.80
CA GLY A 108 6.90 10.06 -8.12
C GLY A 108 5.80 10.60 -7.21
N MET A 109 6.05 11.70 -6.50
CA MET A 109 4.95 12.56 -6.09
C MET A 109 4.44 13.29 -7.34
N TYR A 110 3.15 13.20 -7.62
CA TYR A 110 2.53 13.94 -8.72
C TYR A 110 2.20 15.34 -8.24
N SER A 111 2.69 16.36 -8.94
CA SER A 111 2.27 17.72 -8.64
C SER A 111 0.83 17.93 -9.10
N VAL A 112 -0.02 18.46 -8.21
CA VAL A 112 -1.40 18.79 -8.53
C VAL A 112 -1.48 20.26 -8.86
N LEU A 113 -1.97 20.56 -10.06
CA LEU A 113 -1.92 21.90 -10.64
C LEU A 113 -3.28 22.34 -11.16
N LEU A 114 -3.50 23.66 -11.19
CA LEU A 114 -4.58 24.28 -11.95
C LEU A 114 -4.28 24.24 -13.47
N PRO A 115 -5.32 24.35 -14.32
CA PRO A 115 -5.15 24.53 -15.76
C PRO A 115 -4.37 25.81 -16.06
N GLU A 116 -3.72 25.84 -17.21
CA GLU A 116 -2.97 27.03 -17.66
C GLU A 116 -3.92 28.22 -17.83
N GLY A 117 -3.57 29.37 -17.23
CA GLY A 117 -4.34 30.61 -17.32
C GLY A 117 -5.45 30.79 -16.28
N GLU A 118 -5.71 29.79 -15.42
CA GLU A 118 -6.69 29.89 -14.32
C GLU A 118 -6.03 30.24 -12.96
N GLU A 119 -4.82 30.81 -12.99
CA GLU A 119 -4.10 31.24 -11.79
C GLU A 119 -4.79 32.46 -11.14
N GLN A 120 -5.62 32.23 -10.13
CA GLN A 120 -6.19 33.32 -9.33
C GLN A 120 -5.19 33.76 -8.25
N ALA A 121 -4.34 34.73 -8.59
CA ALA A 121 -3.49 35.49 -7.65
C ALA A 121 -2.52 34.65 -6.77
N GLY A 122 -2.00 33.54 -7.28
CA GLY A 122 -1.09 32.65 -6.53
C GLY A 122 -0.45 31.54 -7.36
N SER A 123 0.23 30.63 -6.68
CA SER A 123 0.90 29.46 -7.28
C SER A 123 -0.11 28.56 -8.00
N ARG A 124 0.22 28.15 -9.24
CA ARG A 124 -0.51 27.13 -10.01
C ARG A 124 -0.64 25.79 -9.28
N ARG A 125 0.23 25.53 -8.31
CA ARG A 125 0.29 24.29 -7.55
C ARG A 125 -0.66 24.31 -6.37
N VAL A 126 -1.63 23.39 -6.38
CA VAL A 126 -2.61 23.22 -5.29
C VAL A 126 -2.17 22.18 -4.26
N GLY A 127 -1.25 21.29 -4.64
CA GLY A 127 -0.72 20.27 -3.73
C GLY A 127 0.09 19.21 -4.46
N GLU A 128 0.19 18.06 -3.83
CA GLU A 128 0.81 16.85 -4.38
C GLU A 128 -0.19 15.69 -4.24
N LEU A 129 0.03 14.62 -5.00
CA LEU A 129 -0.62 13.31 -4.82
C LEU A 129 0.39 12.18 -4.91
N ASP A 130 0.08 11.09 -4.22
CA ASP A 130 0.87 9.85 -4.23
C ASP A 130 0.69 9.18 -5.58
N GLU A 131 1.75 8.61 -6.17
CA GLU A 131 1.64 7.87 -7.43
C GLU A 131 0.55 6.80 -7.39
N GLU A 132 0.41 6.07 -6.28
CA GLU A 132 -0.61 5.04 -6.15
C GLU A 132 -2.03 5.64 -6.06
N MET A 133 -2.17 6.79 -5.39
CA MET A 133 -3.43 7.55 -5.38
C MET A 133 -3.80 8.02 -6.79
N VAL A 134 -2.82 8.52 -7.57
CA VAL A 134 -3.04 8.92 -8.96
C VAL A 134 -3.37 7.73 -9.84
N TYR A 135 -2.70 6.59 -9.65
CA TYR A 135 -2.95 5.35 -10.38
C TYR A 135 -4.38 4.83 -10.17
N GLU A 136 -4.89 4.91 -8.94
CA GLU A 136 -6.27 4.55 -8.60
C GLU A 136 -7.31 5.61 -9.00
N SER A 137 -6.87 6.78 -9.46
CA SER A 137 -7.76 7.87 -9.86
C SER A 137 -8.15 7.78 -11.34
N ARG A 138 -9.29 8.39 -11.66
CA ARG A 138 -9.82 8.56 -13.02
C ARG A 138 -10.07 10.03 -13.30
N VAL A 139 -10.10 10.38 -14.58
CA VAL A 139 -10.56 11.70 -15.02
C VAL A 139 -12.01 11.88 -14.58
N ASN A 140 -12.32 13.05 -14.02
CA ASN A 140 -13.54 13.46 -13.34
C ASN A 140 -13.72 12.97 -11.89
N ASP A 141 -12.80 12.19 -11.33
CA ASP A 141 -12.81 11.91 -9.89
C ASP A 141 -12.68 13.22 -9.11
N ILE A 142 -13.37 13.30 -7.98
CA ILE A 142 -13.32 14.45 -7.07
C ILE A 142 -12.53 14.03 -5.85
N ILE A 143 -11.46 14.75 -5.55
CA ILE A 143 -10.54 14.50 -4.44
C ILE A 143 -10.52 15.70 -3.48
N THR A 144 -10.21 15.46 -2.22
CA THR A 144 -10.03 16.53 -1.23
C THR A 144 -8.54 16.85 -1.05
N LEU A 145 -8.13 18.11 -1.18
CA LEU A 145 -6.79 18.57 -0.79
C LEU A 145 -6.95 19.73 0.20
N GLY A 146 -6.45 19.54 1.42
CA GLY A 146 -6.77 20.44 2.53
C GLY A 146 -8.25 20.41 2.87
N ALA A 147 -8.91 21.57 2.87
CA ALA A 147 -10.36 21.69 3.12
C ALA A 147 -11.19 21.82 1.83
N THR A 148 -10.56 21.76 0.65
CA THR A 148 -11.20 22.03 -0.64
C THR A 148 -11.30 20.78 -1.49
N SER A 149 -12.39 20.70 -2.27
CA SER A 149 -12.66 19.61 -3.20
C SER A 149 -12.27 20.00 -4.62
N TRP A 150 -11.61 19.09 -5.32
CA TRP A 150 -10.98 19.29 -6.62
C TRP A 150 -11.38 18.17 -7.56
N ARG A 151 -11.82 18.49 -8.78
CA ARG A 151 -12.13 17.50 -9.82
C ARG A 151 -10.92 17.32 -10.74
N ILE A 152 -10.47 16.09 -10.91
CA ILE A 152 -9.41 15.71 -11.83
C ILE A 152 -9.88 15.95 -13.27
N GLN A 153 -9.19 16.84 -13.97
CA GLN A 153 -9.44 17.12 -15.39
C GLN A 153 -8.53 16.28 -16.28
N GLN A 154 -7.28 16.08 -15.88
CA GLN A 154 -6.30 15.33 -16.66
C GLN A 154 -5.24 14.72 -15.75
N ILE A 155 -4.80 13.51 -16.09
CA ILE A 155 -3.64 12.85 -15.48
C ILE A 155 -2.57 12.72 -16.57
N THR A 156 -1.41 13.34 -16.36
CA THR A 156 -0.26 13.24 -17.27
C THR A 156 0.77 12.25 -16.70
N ARG A 157 1.98 12.23 -17.29
CA ARG A 157 3.06 11.37 -16.82
C ARG A 157 3.54 11.71 -15.41
N ASP A 158 3.49 12.98 -15.03
CA ASP A 158 4.14 13.55 -13.83
C ASP A 158 3.24 14.53 -13.06
N GLN A 159 2.04 14.83 -13.55
CA GLN A 159 1.18 15.88 -13.00
C GLN A 159 -0.30 15.48 -13.05
N VAL A 160 -1.09 16.04 -12.13
CA VAL A 160 -2.55 15.95 -12.14
C VAL A 160 -3.12 17.36 -12.28
N ILE A 161 -3.84 17.61 -13.37
CA ILE A 161 -4.54 18.87 -13.59
C ILE A 161 -5.94 18.77 -12.98
N VAL A 162 -6.29 19.72 -12.12
CA VAL A 162 -7.57 19.75 -11.41
C VAL A 162 -8.30 21.07 -11.56
N THR A 163 -9.62 21.04 -11.37
CA THR A 163 -10.47 22.24 -11.30
C THR A 163 -11.26 22.26 -9.99
N PRO A 164 -11.59 23.42 -9.41
CA PRO A 164 -12.39 23.50 -8.19
C PRO A 164 -13.74 22.77 -8.34
N ALA A 165 -14.12 21.99 -7.32
CA ALA A 165 -15.40 21.27 -7.27
C ALA A 165 -16.08 21.42 -5.88
N PRO A 166 -16.40 22.65 -5.45
CA PRO A 166 -16.96 22.90 -4.12
C PRO A 166 -18.32 22.24 -3.93
N GLY A 167 -18.60 21.77 -2.71
CA GLY A 167 -19.88 21.15 -2.33
C GLY A 167 -20.15 19.78 -2.96
N ARG A 168 -19.19 19.21 -3.67
CA ARG A 168 -19.28 17.85 -4.20
C ARG A 168 -18.64 16.86 -3.24
N SER A 169 -19.28 15.70 -3.15
CA SER A 169 -18.73 14.51 -2.54
C SER A 169 -17.34 14.21 -3.10
N ALA A 170 -16.33 14.15 -2.22
CA ALA A 170 -14.94 13.98 -2.59
C ALA A 170 -14.32 12.76 -1.91
N ARG A 171 -13.41 12.10 -2.61
CA ARG A 171 -12.57 11.01 -2.11
C ARG A 171 -11.40 11.62 -1.31
N LEU A 172 -11.15 11.08 -0.12
CA LEU A 172 -9.96 11.42 0.64
C LEU A 172 -8.74 10.82 -0.06
N PRO A 173 -7.72 11.63 -0.40
CA PRO A 173 -6.46 11.08 -0.87
C PRO A 173 -5.82 10.30 0.28
N PHE A 174 -5.19 9.19 -0.07
CA PHE A 174 -4.35 8.47 0.86
C PHE A 174 -2.89 8.76 0.53
N TRP A 175 -2.09 8.82 1.59
CA TRP A 175 -0.65 8.93 1.51
C TRP A 175 -0.07 7.59 1.92
N ARG A 176 0.49 6.85 0.97
CA ARG A 176 1.30 5.71 1.34
C ARG A 176 2.68 6.27 1.66
N GLY A 177 2.80 6.88 2.84
CA GLY A 177 4.09 7.33 3.38
C GLY A 177 5.15 6.22 3.28
N GLU A 178 6.42 6.60 3.33
CA GLU A 178 7.52 5.65 3.11
C GLU A 178 7.39 4.38 3.99
N GLY A 179 7.52 3.22 3.34
CA GLY A 179 7.58 1.91 3.99
C GLY A 179 6.31 1.06 3.86
N ASN A 180 6.41 -0.18 4.34
CA ASN A 180 5.34 -1.18 4.28
C ASN A 180 4.21 -0.93 5.29
N GLY A 181 4.21 0.21 6.00
CA GLY A 181 3.38 0.48 7.16
C GLY A 181 3.75 -0.35 8.39
N ARG A 182 3.04 -0.11 9.50
CA ARG A 182 3.27 -0.79 10.78
C ARG A 182 3.07 -2.31 10.64
N PRO A 183 4.00 -3.14 11.13
CA PRO A 183 3.79 -4.58 11.20
C PRO A 183 2.83 -4.96 12.31
N ALA A 184 2.14 -6.09 12.12
CA ALA A 184 1.17 -6.61 13.08
C ALA A 184 1.75 -6.83 14.48
N GLU A 185 3.01 -7.28 14.59
CA GLU A 185 3.70 -7.48 15.88
C GLU A 185 3.81 -6.18 16.69
N LEU A 186 4.24 -5.08 16.03
CA LEU A 186 4.29 -3.76 16.66
C LEU A 186 2.89 -3.23 16.94
N GLY A 187 1.94 -3.47 16.03
CA GLY A 187 0.54 -3.12 16.21
C GLY A 187 -0.09 -3.76 17.44
N GLU A 188 0.15 -5.06 17.65
CA GLU A 188 -0.29 -5.79 18.84
C GLU A 188 0.29 -5.17 20.11
N MET A 189 1.59 -4.85 20.12
CA MET A 189 2.24 -4.19 21.26
C MET A 189 1.66 -2.80 21.57
N ILE A 190 1.32 -2.02 20.53
CA ILE A 190 0.62 -0.73 20.70
C ILE A 190 -0.77 -0.96 21.28
N GLY A 191 -1.51 -1.94 20.76
CA GLY A 191 -2.83 -2.29 21.27
C GLY A 191 -2.82 -2.73 22.74
N ASP A 192 -1.84 -3.55 23.14
CA ASP A 192 -1.64 -3.94 24.54
C ASP A 192 -1.29 -2.72 25.42
N PHE A 193 -0.48 -1.80 24.89
CA PHE A 193 -0.13 -0.58 25.60
C PHE A 193 -1.34 0.35 25.79
N LEU A 194 -2.18 0.51 24.77
CA LEU A 194 -3.44 1.26 24.87
C LEU A 194 -4.37 0.67 25.93
N HIS A 195 -4.42 -0.66 26.05
CA HIS A 195 -5.20 -1.33 27.09
C HIS A 195 -4.65 -1.03 28.50
N LEU A 196 -3.33 -1.11 28.68
CA LEU A 196 -2.68 -0.75 29.95
C LEU A 196 -2.91 0.71 30.35
N LEU A 197 -2.98 1.62 29.38
CA LEU A 197 -3.34 3.01 29.61
C LEU A 197 -4.82 3.15 30.01
N ALA A 198 -5.72 2.50 29.27
CA ALA A 198 -7.15 2.55 29.49
C ALA A 198 -7.56 2.04 30.87
N ASP A 199 -6.87 1.03 31.39
CA ASP A 199 -7.16 0.44 32.70
C ASP A 199 -6.40 1.11 33.85
N GLY A 200 -5.63 2.18 33.56
CA GLY A 200 -4.85 2.92 34.56
C GLY A 200 -3.62 2.18 35.10
N ALA A 201 -3.40 0.92 34.69
CA ALA A 201 -2.31 0.07 35.15
C ALA A 201 -0.93 0.67 34.83
N PHE A 202 -0.80 1.32 33.66
CA PHE A 202 0.43 2.01 33.29
C PHE A 202 0.80 3.14 34.26
N PHE A 203 -0.17 3.98 34.61
CA PHE A 203 0.03 5.13 35.50
C PHE A 203 0.22 4.74 36.97
N SER A 204 -0.21 3.54 37.35
CA SER A 204 0.04 2.97 38.67
C SER A 204 1.46 2.40 38.83
N GLY A 205 2.18 2.21 37.72
CA GLY A 205 3.53 1.69 37.69
C GLY A 205 4.62 2.76 37.69
N THR A 206 5.86 2.34 37.45
CA THR A 206 6.99 3.27 37.26
C THR A 206 6.92 3.91 35.88
N ILE A 207 6.50 5.17 35.83
CA ILE A 207 6.47 5.96 34.60
C ILE A 207 7.91 6.27 34.16
N PRO A 208 8.30 5.99 32.91
CA PRO A 208 9.63 6.32 32.41
C PRO A 208 9.90 7.83 32.49
N PRO A 209 11.14 8.28 32.78
CA PRO A 209 11.45 9.70 32.95
C PRO A 209 11.07 10.59 31.75
N TRP A 210 11.12 10.06 30.54
CA TRP A 210 10.77 10.77 29.30
C TRP A 210 9.25 10.89 29.06
N LEU A 211 8.41 10.23 29.86
CA LEU A 211 6.94 10.39 29.90
C LEU A 211 6.45 11.04 31.21
N ALA A 212 7.35 11.36 32.13
CA ALA A 212 6.99 11.76 33.48
C ALA A 212 6.52 13.23 33.59
N GLU A 213 6.51 13.99 32.48
CA GLU A 213 5.98 15.34 32.47
C GLU A 213 4.47 15.33 32.71
N GLU A 214 4.01 16.16 33.66
CA GLU A 214 2.62 16.23 34.10
C GLU A 214 1.65 16.49 32.93
N ASN A 215 1.98 17.43 32.04
CA ASN A 215 1.18 17.73 30.85
C ASN A 215 1.09 16.53 29.89
N THR A 216 2.17 15.77 29.74
CA THR A 216 2.19 14.57 28.87
C THR A 216 1.25 13.51 29.42
N ILE A 217 1.31 13.26 30.74
CA ILE A 217 0.42 12.31 31.41
C ILE A 217 -1.04 12.75 31.29
N ALA A 218 -1.33 14.01 31.59
CA ALA A 218 -2.68 14.56 31.53
C ALA A 218 -3.27 14.47 30.12
N ASN A 219 -2.48 14.75 29.08
CA ASN A 219 -2.93 14.63 27.69
C ASN A 219 -3.22 13.18 27.30
N ILE A 220 -2.38 12.23 27.69
CA ILE A 220 -2.61 10.80 27.39
C ILE A 220 -3.88 10.32 28.09
N GLN A 221 -4.06 10.66 29.38
CA GLN A 221 -5.26 10.31 30.13
C GLN A 221 -6.52 10.92 29.49
N GLY A 222 -6.47 12.22 29.17
CA GLY A 222 -7.56 12.91 28.49
C GLY A 222 -7.94 12.25 27.17
N LEU A 223 -6.97 11.91 26.33
CA LEU A 223 -7.22 11.23 25.05
C LEU A 223 -7.90 9.86 25.23
N ILE A 224 -7.43 9.09 26.21
CA ILE A 224 -7.97 7.76 26.53
C ILE A 224 -9.41 7.87 27.06
N ASP A 225 -9.68 8.85 27.91
CA ASP A 225 -11.01 9.11 28.47
C ASP A 225 -11.97 9.61 27.38
N GLU A 226 -11.54 10.51 26.50
CA GLU A 226 -12.31 10.97 25.35
C GLU A 226 -12.70 9.81 24.43
N GLN A 227 -11.75 8.94 24.09
CA GLN A 227 -12.02 7.77 23.25
C GLN A 227 -13.00 6.81 23.93
N ARG A 228 -12.82 6.54 25.23
CA ARG A 228 -13.72 5.69 26.02
C ARG A 228 -15.11 6.29 26.10
N ASN A 229 -15.24 7.61 26.28
CA ASN A 229 -16.53 8.30 26.33
C ASN A 229 -17.24 8.26 24.96
N ALA A 230 -16.49 8.35 23.86
CA ALA A 230 -17.05 8.34 22.51
C ALA A 230 -17.51 6.94 22.07
N THR A 231 -16.75 5.90 22.39
CA THR A 231 -16.95 4.55 21.81
C THR A 231 -17.22 3.45 22.83
N GLY A 232 -17.25 3.78 24.13
CA GLY A 232 -17.45 2.86 25.26
C GLY A 232 -16.20 2.07 25.64
N ILE A 233 -15.30 1.80 24.70
CA ILE A 233 -14.05 1.05 24.92
C ILE A 233 -12.92 1.61 24.06
N VAL A 234 -11.70 1.59 24.58
CA VAL A 234 -10.51 1.95 23.81
C VAL A 234 -10.11 0.76 22.93
N PRO A 235 -9.95 0.93 21.59
CA PRO A 235 -9.50 -0.13 20.72
C PRO A 235 -8.10 -0.61 21.12
N GLY A 236 -7.87 -1.92 21.03
CA GLY A 236 -6.61 -2.54 21.44
C GLY A 236 -6.34 -3.83 20.68
N SER A 237 -5.36 -4.61 21.16
CA SER A 237 -4.95 -5.88 20.53
C SER A 237 -6.06 -6.95 20.55
N ARG A 238 -6.95 -6.91 21.54
CA ARG A 238 -8.00 -7.94 21.73
C ARG A 238 -9.41 -7.45 21.40
N HIS A 239 -9.60 -6.14 21.30
CA HIS A 239 -10.88 -5.51 21.09
C HIS A 239 -10.75 -4.48 19.97
N LEU A 240 -11.28 -4.82 18.80
CA LEU A 240 -11.42 -3.88 17.69
C LEU A 240 -12.75 -3.16 17.85
N VAL A 241 -12.80 -1.88 17.48
CA VAL A 241 -14.01 -1.07 17.57
C VAL A 241 -14.51 -0.77 16.17
N LEU A 242 -15.79 -1.03 15.92
CA LEU A 242 -16.45 -0.59 14.71
C LEU A 242 -17.35 0.60 15.04
N GLU A 243 -16.92 1.77 14.62
CA GLU A 243 -17.67 3.01 14.79
C GLU A 243 -18.46 3.34 13.53
N ARG A 244 -19.65 3.89 13.73
CA ARG A 244 -20.51 4.38 12.66
C ARG A 244 -20.92 5.81 12.94
N CYS A 245 -20.60 6.70 12.01
CA CYS A 245 -20.99 8.10 12.09
C CYS A 245 -21.45 8.60 10.72
N ARG A 246 -22.16 9.73 10.71
CA ARG A 246 -22.53 10.43 9.49
C ARG A 246 -21.52 11.54 9.22
N ASP A 247 -21.21 11.78 7.96
CA ASP A 247 -20.48 12.98 7.57
C ASP A 247 -21.42 14.20 7.48
N GLU A 248 -20.83 15.37 7.25
CA GLU A 248 -21.56 16.65 7.19
C GLU A 248 -22.61 16.72 6.07
N ILE A 249 -22.51 15.84 5.07
CA ILE A 249 -23.41 15.78 3.91
C ILE A 249 -24.48 14.66 4.12
N GLY A 250 -24.36 13.89 5.20
CA GLY A 250 -25.31 12.84 5.60
C GLY A 250 -24.92 11.44 5.17
N ASP A 251 -23.80 11.25 4.46
CA ASP A 251 -23.31 9.92 4.07
C ASP A 251 -22.77 9.16 5.27
N TRP A 252 -22.79 7.83 5.19
CA TRP A 252 -22.28 6.99 6.26
C TRP A 252 -20.77 6.78 6.16
N ARG A 253 -20.12 6.91 7.32
CA ARG A 253 -18.75 6.45 7.55
C ARG A 253 -18.78 5.27 8.50
N ILE A 254 -18.15 4.18 8.08
CA ILE A 254 -17.92 3.01 8.91
C ILE A 254 -16.42 2.90 9.13
N ILE A 255 -16.01 3.01 10.39
CA ILE A 255 -14.62 3.12 10.80
C ILE A 255 -14.30 1.90 11.65
N LEU A 256 -13.39 1.06 11.17
CA LEU A 256 -12.77 0.02 11.98
C LEU A 256 -11.52 0.61 12.64
N HIS A 257 -11.54 0.72 13.96
CA HIS A 257 -10.37 1.05 14.77
C HIS A 257 -9.62 -0.23 15.11
N SER A 258 -8.35 -0.31 14.69
CA SER A 258 -7.53 -1.50 14.85
C SER A 258 -6.05 -1.12 14.88
N PRO A 259 -5.23 -1.66 15.80
CA PRO A 259 -3.83 -1.25 15.90
C PRO A 259 -2.90 -2.05 14.95
N TYR A 260 -3.40 -3.02 14.18
CA TYR A 260 -2.57 -4.02 13.48
C TYR A 260 -1.77 -3.52 12.27
N GLY A 261 -1.92 -2.25 11.87
CA GLY A 261 -1.09 -1.64 10.84
C GLY A 261 -1.54 -1.94 9.41
N ARG A 262 -1.02 -1.16 8.45
CA ARG A 262 -1.40 -1.21 7.03
C ARG A 262 -1.13 -2.57 6.38
N ARG A 263 -0.10 -3.30 6.83
CA ARG A 263 0.21 -4.66 6.33
C ARG A 263 -0.95 -5.64 6.50
N VAL A 264 -1.82 -5.39 7.49
CA VAL A 264 -3.07 -6.13 7.72
C VAL A 264 -4.25 -5.40 7.09
N HIS A 265 -4.33 -4.08 7.26
CA HIS A 265 -5.51 -3.32 6.87
C HIS A 265 -5.69 -3.15 5.37
N GLU A 266 -4.62 -3.04 4.58
CA GLU A 266 -4.72 -2.90 3.12
C GLU A 266 -5.36 -4.11 2.41
N PRO A 267 -4.88 -5.36 2.62
CA PRO A 267 -5.55 -6.53 2.03
C PRO A 267 -6.97 -6.72 2.58
N TRP A 268 -7.22 -6.32 3.83
CA TRP A 268 -8.56 -6.36 4.42
C TRP A 268 -9.49 -5.33 3.77
N ALA A 269 -9.01 -4.10 3.54
CA ALA A 269 -9.74 -3.05 2.85
C ALA A 269 -10.13 -3.46 1.42
N LEU A 270 -9.24 -4.14 0.69
CA LEU A 270 -9.56 -4.70 -0.62
C LEU A 270 -10.70 -5.71 -0.56
N ALA A 271 -10.70 -6.58 0.46
CA ALA A 271 -11.77 -7.56 0.66
C ALA A 271 -13.10 -6.88 1.03
N ILE A 272 -13.05 -5.84 1.86
CA ILE A 272 -14.21 -5.03 2.24
C ILE A 272 -14.77 -4.31 1.01
N ALA A 273 -13.94 -3.64 0.22
CA ALA A 273 -14.35 -2.96 -1.01
C ALA A 273 -15.06 -3.92 -1.97
N GLY A 274 -14.49 -5.11 -2.20
CA GLY A 274 -15.11 -6.12 -3.05
C GLY A 274 -16.47 -6.62 -2.52
N ARG A 275 -16.62 -6.76 -1.20
CA ARG A 275 -17.91 -7.12 -0.57
C ARG A 275 -18.93 -6.01 -0.68
N ILE A 276 -18.52 -4.76 -0.46
CA ILE A 276 -19.43 -3.61 -0.57
C ILE A 276 -19.93 -3.48 -2.00
N HIS A 277 -19.03 -3.58 -2.98
CA HIS A 277 -19.40 -3.58 -4.40
C HIS A 277 -20.37 -4.71 -4.73
N ALA A 278 -20.14 -5.94 -4.24
CA ALA A 278 -21.02 -7.07 -4.50
C ALA A 278 -22.41 -6.96 -3.84
N LEU A 279 -22.51 -6.33 -2.67
CA LEU A 279 -23.77 -6.23 -1.91
C LEU A 279 -24.61 -5.02 -2.31
N TRP A 280 -23.98 -3.89 -2.64
CA TRP A 280 -24.65 -2.62 -2.88
C TRP A 280 -24.47 -2.07 -4.29
N GLY A 281 -23.64 -2.68 -5.14
CA GLY A 281 -23.36 -2.18 -6.50
C GLY A 281 -22.68 -0.80 -6.52
N ALA A 282 -22.26 -0.30 -5.36
CA ALA A 282 -21.62 0.98 -5.18
C ALA A 282 -20.12 0.81 -5.07
N ASP A 283 -19.37 1.66 -5.76
CA ASP A 283 -17.93 1.80 -5.55
C ASP A 283 -17.70 2.58 -4.24
N ALA A 284 -17.71 1.85 -3.13
CA ALA A 284 -17.39 2.43 -1.84
C ALA A 284 -15.91 2.85 -1.80
N SER A 285 -15.68 4.08 -1.35
CA SER A 285 -14.34 4.54 -1.05
C SER A 285 -13.91 3.90 0.27
N VAL A 286 -13.00 2.94 0.17
CA VAL A 286 -12.39 2.28 1.33
C VAL A 286 -10.92 2.70 1.41
N VAL A 287 -10.53 3.26 2.56
CA VAL A 287 -9.17 3.72 2.83
C VAL A 287 -8.64 2.99 4.05
N ALA A 288 -7.40 2.52 3.98
CA ALA A 288 -6.69 1.88 5.08
C ALA A 288 -5.56 2.77 5.60
N SER A 289 -5.38 2.79 6.91
CA SER A 289 -4.26 3.42 7.61
C SER A 289 -3.64 2.44 8.60
N ASP A 290 -2.63 2.86 9.38
CA ASP A 290 -2.05 1.97 10.39
C ASP A 290 -3.02 1.71 11.55
N ASP A 291 -3.88 2.67 11.86
CA ASP A 291 -4.81 2.63 13.01
C ASP A 291 -6.24 2.19 12.63
N GLY A 292 -6.49 1.88 11.35
CA GLY A 292 -7.81 1.39 10.98
C GLY A 292 -8.15 1.35 9.50
N ILE A 293 -9.43 1.15 9.24
CA ILE A 293 -10.04 1.18 7.90
C ILE A 293 -11.27 2.07 7.95
N VAL A 294 -11.39 2.97 6.98
CA VAL A 294 -12.57 3.83 6.80
C VAL A 294 -13.25 3.45 5.50
N ALA A 295 -14.53 3.07 5.58
CA ALA A 295 -15.39 2.87 4.43
C ALA A 295 -16.45 3.95 4.39
N ARG A 296 -16.56 4.65 3.25
CA ARG A 296 -17.62 5.61 2.98
C ARG A 296 -18.68 5.02 2.07
N ILE A 297 -19.94 5.18 2.47
CA ILE A 297 -21.08 4.59 1.79
C ILE A 297 -22.16 5.66 1.64
N PRO A 298 -22.63 5.94 0.40
CA PRO A 298 -23.73 6.86 0.17
C PRO A 298 -25.00 6.42 0.91
N ASP A 299 -25.75 7.36 1.49
CA ASP A 299 -27.03 7.03 2.14
C ASP A 299 -28.06 6.61 1.07
N THR A 300 -28.11 5.31 0.77
CA THR A 300 -28.99 4.71 -0.24
C THR A 300 -29.99 3.76 0.41
N ASP A 301 -31.27 4.09 0.31
CA ASP A 301 -32.44 3.28 0.72
C ASP A 301 -32.42 2.70 2.15
N GLY A 302 -31.65 3.30 3.07
CA GLY A 302 -31.63 2.93 4.49
C GLY A 302 -30.95 1.59 4.83
N LYS A 303 -30.28 0.95 3.86
CA LYS A 303 -29.57 -0.33 4.07
C LYS A 303 -28.12 -0.10 4.45
N LEU A 304 -27.88 -0.03 5.75
CA LEU A 304 -26.55 0.06 6.33
C LEU A 304 -25.86 -1.31 6.39
N PRO A 305 -24.56 -1.39 6.04
CA PRO A 305 -23.79 -2.60 6.30
C PRO A 305 -23.72 -2.90 7.78
N ASP A 306 -23.99 -4.15 8.10
CA ASP A 306 -23.69 -4.72 9.40
C ASP A 306 -22.16 -4.92 9.55
N ALA A 307 -21.69 -4.97 10.80
CA ALA A 307 -20.30 -5.27 11.17
C ALA A 307 -19.76 -6.55 10.51
N ALA A 308 -20.66 -7.46 10.13
CA ALA A 308 -20.36 -8.65 9.35
C ALA A 308 -19.55 -8.39 8.06
N ILE A 309 -19.62 -7.20 7.45
CA ILE A 309 -18.80 -6.89 6.27
C ILE A 309 -17.29 -6.90 6.56
N PHE A 310 -16.90 -6.55 7.80
CA PHE A 310 -15.52 -6.60 8.27
C PHE A 310 -15.12 -8.02 8.69
N CYS A 311 -16.07 -8.87 9.07
CA CYS A 311 -15.80 -10.25 9.47
C CYS A 311 -15.50 -11.15 8.25
N LEU A 312 -14.22 -11.44 8.02
CA LEU A 312 -13.76 -12.43 7.05
C LEU A 312 -13.47 -13.74 7.77
N ASN A 313 -13.93 -14.86 7.19
CA ASN A 313 -13.48 -16.17 7.66
C ASN A 313 -12.08 -16.49 7.09
N GLN A 314 -11.31 -17.31 7.80
CA GLN A 314 -9.93 -17.65 7.44
C GLN A 314 -9.81 -18.23 6.01
N LYS A 315 -10.79 -19.04 5.58
CA LYS A 315 -10.81 -19.65 4.23
C LYS A 315 -11.04 -18.62 3.12
N SER A 316 -11.82 -17.58 3.37
CA SER A 316 -12.07 -16.48 2.45
C SER A 316 -10.83 -15.60 2.28
N CYS A 317 -10.06 -15.36 3.35
CA CYS A 317 -8.79 -14.62 3.28
C CYS A 317 -7.76 -15.35 2.39
N CYS A 318 -7.59 -16.67 2.55
CA CYS A 318 -6.64 -17.44 1.72
C CYS A 318 -7.02 -17.46 0.23
N LYS A 319 -8.32 -17.47 -0.11
CA LYS A 319 -8.78 -17.46 -1.51
C LYS A 319 -8.52 -16.13 -2.22
N LEU A 320 -8.54 -15.01 -1.49
CA LEU A 320 -8.19 -13.69 -2.03
C LEU A 320 -6.69 -13.59 -2.34
N SER A 321 -5.83 -14.24 -1.54
CA SER A 321 -4.39 -14.33 -1.79
C SER A 321 -4.01 -15.19 -3.01
N ALA A 322 -4.87 -16.13 -3.43
CA ALA A 322 -4.59 -17.06 -4.53
C ALA A 322 -5.13 -16.60 -5.90
N ARG A 323 -5.83 -15.45 -5.96
CA ARG A 323 -6.34 -14.84 -7.19
C ARG A 323 -5.48 -13.68 -7.72
N ARG A 324 -4.30 -13.46 -7.14
CA ARG A 324 -3.27 -12.57 -7.68
C ARG A 324 -2.17 -13.38 -8.33
#